data_AF-A0AA86RSX1-F1
#
_entry.id   AF-A0AA86RSX1-F1
#
_cell.length_a   1.000
_cell.length_b   1.000
_cell.length_c   1.000
_cell.angle_alpha   90.00
_cell.angle_beta   90.00
_cell.angle_gamma   90.00
#
_symmetry.space_group_name_H-M   'P 1'
#
loop_
_entity.id
_entity.type
_entity.pdbx_description
1 polymer ?
#
loop_
_entity_poly.entity_id
_entity_poly.type
_entity_poly.pdbx_seq_one_letter_code
_entity_poly.pdbx_strand_id
1 'polypeptide(L)'
;MEANEKCDVYSFGVLTLEILFGRHPGDITSSLMLSSSSIGVTSTLDHMVFMDRLDERLPHPTSPDLKEVVSIVKIAISCLTESPRSRPTMEEVVKELVMSNSPFLQRTHVEQKDCTSSTY
;
A
#
# COMPACT_ATOMS: atom_id res chain seq x y z
N MET A 1 5.36 19.72 13.71
CA MET A 1 5.38 18.36 13.13
C MET A 1 6.73 17.78 13.46
N GLU A 2 6.77 16.72 14.26
CA GLU A 2 8.01 16.02 14.60
C GLU A 2 8.25 14.96 13.54
N ALA A 3 9.43 14.97 12.92
CA ALA A 3 9.81 13.95 11.95
C ALA A 3 10.18 12.67 12.70
N ASN A 4 9.53 11.56 12.36
CA ASN A 4 9.78 10.24 12.91
C ASN A 4 9.48 9.16 11.86
N GLU A 5 9.76 7.91 12.18
CA GLU A 5 9.55 6.76 11.30
C GLU A 5 8.09 6.64 10.81
N LYS A 6 7.11 7.14 11.56
CA LYS A 6 5.70 7.14 11.16
C LYS A 6 5.39 8.18 10.07
N CYS A 7 6.22 9.20 9.88
CA CYS A 7 6.14 10.11 8.73
C CYS A 7 6.51 9.38 7.43
N ASP A 8 7.52 8.51 7.47
CA ASP A 8 7.92 7.71 6.32
C ASP A 8 6.83 6.69 5.97
N VAL A 9 6.19 6.07 6.97
CA VAL A 9 5.03 5.17 6.77
C VAL A 9 3.89 5.90 6.07
N TYR A 10 3.55 7.12 6.50
CA TYR A 10 2.49 7.89 5.84
C TYR A 10 2.84 8.20 4.38
N SER A 11 4.08 8.65 4.15
CA SER A 11 4.57 9.00 2.82
C SER A 11 4.60 7.78 1.88
N PHE A 12 4.93 6.60 2.42
CA PHE A 12 4.80 5.32 1.72
C PHE A 12 3.35 5.03 1.32
N GLY A 13 2.38 5.24 2.22
CA GLY A 13 0.96 5.08 1.91
C GLY A 13 0.50 5.99 0.76
N VAL A 14 0.93 7.25 0.77
CA VAL A 14 0.66 8.21 -0.32
C VAL A 14 1.25 7.73 -1.64
N LEU A 15 2.54 7.38 -1.64
CA LEU A 15 3.25 6.89 -2.83
C LEU A 15 2.63 5.62 -3.40
N THR A 16 2.17 4.71 -2.54
CA THR A 16 1.52 3.47 -2.97
C THR A 16 0.23 3.74 -3.74
N LEU A 17 -0.60 4.67 -3.25
CA LEU A 17 -1.81 5.06 -3.98
C LEU A 17 -1.48 5.79 -5.29
N GLU A 18 -0.45 6.64 -5.30
CA GLU A 18 0.01 7.32 -6.52
C GLU A 18 0.42 6.32 -7.60
N ILE A 19 1.13 5.25 -7.22
CA ILE A 19 1.53 4.17 -8.13
C ILE A 19 0.30 3.42 -8.67
N LEU A 20 -0.66 3.08 -7.81
CA LEU A 20 -1.85 2.31 -8.20
C LEU A 20 -2.77 3.08 -9.16
N PHE A 21 -2.90 4.39 -8.95
CA PHE A 21 -3.77 5.25 -9.76
C PHE A 21 -3.03 5.93 -10.92
N GLY A 22 -1.69 5.89 -10.94
CA GLY A 22 -0.86 6.53 -11.96
C GLY A 22 -0.93 8.06 -11.96
N ARG A 23 -1.42 8.67 -10.87
CA ARG A 23 -1.71 10.11 -10.77
C ARG A 23 -1.40 10.63 -9.37
N HIS A 24 -0.94 11.87 -9.30
CA HIS A 24 -0.56 12.50 -8.04
C HIS A 24 -1.79 12.72 -7.13
N PRO A 25 -1.73 12.42 -5.83
CA PRO A 25 -2.86 12.54 -4.89
C PRO A 25 -3.56 13.90 -4.93
N GLY A 26 -2.80 14.97 -5.16
CA GLY A 26 -3.33 16.33 -5.34
C GLY A 26 -4.29 16.44 -6.53
N ASP A 27 -4.05 15.72 -7.62
CA ASP A 27 -4.94 15.67 -8.79
C ASP A 27 -6.19 14.82 -8.51
N ILE A 28 -6.06 13.88 -7.56
CA ILE A 28 -7.14 13.01 -7.13
C ILE A 28 -8.10 13.73 -6.15
N THR A 29 -7.67 14.79 -5.47
CA THR A 29 -8.52 15.54 -4.52
C THR A 29 -9.82 16.09 -5.14
N SER A 30 -9.81 16.43 -6.43
CA SER A 30 -11.02 16.84 -7.17
C SER A 30 -12.04 15.71 -7.37
N SER A 31 -11.63 14.46 -7.19
CA SER A 31 -12.43 13.24 -7.43
C SER A 31 -12.62 12.35 -6.18
N LEU A 32 -11.80 12.50 -5.14
CA LEU A 32 -11.83 11.71 -3.90
C LEU A 32 -12.46 12.44 -2.70
N MET A 33 -12.53 13.77 -2.70
CA MET A 33 -13.15 14.55 -1.60
C MET A 33 -14.66 14.27 -1.41
N LEU A 34 -15.30 13.50 -2.31
CA LEU A 34 -16.66 13.01 -2.11
C LEU A 34 -16.73 11.72 -1.26
N SER A 35 -15.59 11.08 -0.96
CA SER A 35 -15.53 9.78 -0.28
C SER A 35 -14.58 9.74 0.91
N SER A 36 -14.50 10.82 1.70
CA SER A 36 -13.89 10.82 3.05
C SER A 36 -14.56 9.85 4.04
N SER A 37 -15.39 8.92 3.57
CA SER A 37 -15.95 7.79 4.31
C SER A 37 -15.94 6.45 3.55
N SER A 38 -15.38 6.35 2.33
CA SER A 38 -15.52 5.14 1.48
C SER A 38 -14.22 4.63 0.81
N ILE A 39 -13.06 5.11 1.24
CA ILE A 39 -11.81 4.36 0.99
C ILE A 39 -11.77 3.04 1.82
N GLY A 40 -12.73 2.83 2.71
CA GLY A 40 -13.03 1.48 3.21
C GLY A 40 -13.58 0.63 2.07
N VAL A 41 -12.71 -0.20 1.46
CA VAL A 41 -13.09 -1.26 0.54
C VAL A 41 -13.90 -2.32 1.32
N THR A 42 -15.16 -1.99 1.62
CA THR A 42 -16.03 -2.76 2.53
C THR A 42 -17.17 -3.42 1.78
N SER A 43 -17.56 -2.88 0.61
CA SER A 43 -18.57 -3.47 -0.27
C SER A 43 -18.03 -3.83 -1.65
N THR A 44 -18.70 -4.77 -2.32
CA THR A 44 -18.39 -5.19 -3.70
C THR A 44 -18.53 -4.05 -4.72
N LEU A 45 -19.39 -3.07 -4.43
CA LEU A 45 -19.56 -1.86 -5.26
C LEU A 45 -18.36 -0.90 -5.11
N ASP A 46 -17.80 -0.75 -3.90
CA ASP A 46 -16.59 0.05 -3.68
C ASP A 46 -15.39 -0.52 -4.44
N HIS A 47 -15.31 -1.86 -4.53
CA HIS A 47 -14.30 -2.55 -5.33
C HIS A 47 -14.38 -2.21 -6.81
N MET A 48 -15.58 -2.19 -7.38
CA MET A 48 -15.77 -1.94 -8.83
C MET A 48 -15.44 -0.49 -9.18
N VAL A 49 -15.87 0.47 -8.34
CA VAL A 49 -15.54 1.89 -8.52
C VAL A 49 -14.05 2.15 -8.31
N PHE A 50 -13.42 1.47 -7.36
CA PHE A 50 -11.97 1.55 -7.16
C PHE A 50 -11.19 1.01 -8.38
N MET A 51 -11.66 -0.10 -8.96
CA MET A 51 -11.03 -0.73 -10.11
C MET A 51 -11.02 0.14 -11.36
N ASP A 52 -12.09 0.88 -11.60
CA ASP A 52 -12.20 1.84 -12.71
C ASP A 52 -11.21 3.01 -12.59
N ARG A 53 -10.64 3.22 -11.39
CA ARG A 53 -9.71 4.31 -11.11
C ARG A 53 -8.24 3.92 -11.17
N LEU A 54 -7.92 2.64 -11.34
CA LEU A 54 -6.54 2.20 -11.51
C LEU A 54 -5.89 2.89 -12.72
N ASP A 55 -4.56 2.93 -12.74
CA ASP A 55 -3.82 3.54 -13.85
C ASP A 55 -4.26 2.94 -15.20
N GLU A 56 -4.98 3.74 -15.98
CA GLU A 56 -5.53 3.40 -17.29
C GLU A 56 -4.46 3.05 -18.33
N ARG A 57 -3.19 3.40 -18.05
CA ARG A 57 -2.03 3.07 -18.88
C ARG A 57 -1.60 1.62 -18.70
N LEU A 58 -2.06 0.95 -17.64
CA LEU A 58 -1.75 -0.45 -17.36
C LEU A 58 -2.87 -1.37 -17.88
N PRO A 59 -2.54 -2.62 -18.24
CA PRO A 59 -3.56 -3.63 -18.51
C PRO A 59 -4.48 -3.80 -17.30
N HIS A 60 -5.76 -4.03 -17.54
CA HIS A 60 -6.69 -4.31 -16.46
C HIS A 60 -6.27 -5.59 -15.72
N PRO A 61 -6.19 -5.57 -14.38
CA PRO A 61 -5.77 -6.72 -13.58
C PRO A 61 -6.70 -7.93 -13.78
N THR A 62 -6.11 -9.13 -13.81
CA THR A 62 -6.88 -10.37 -13.81
C THR A 62 -7.41 -10.69 -12.41
N SER A 63 -8.38 -11.59 -12.28
CA SER A 63 -8.98 -11.94 -10.97
C SER A 63 -8.02 -12.31 -9.83
N PRO A 64 -6.86 -12.98 -10.04
CA PRO A 64 -5.86 -13.14 -9.00
C PRO A 64 -5.16 -11.83 -8.63
N ASP A 65 -4.77 -11.02 -9.62
CA ASP A 65 -4.10 -9.72 -9.43
C ASP A 65 -5.00 -8.75 -8.64
N LEU A 66 -6.32 -8.82 -8.86
CA LEU A 66 -7.30 -8.03 -8.12
C LEU A 66 -7.20 -8.21 -6.61
N LYS A 67 -6.99 -9.44 -6.14
CA LYS A 67 -6.89 -9.72 -4.70
C LYS A 67 -5.63 -9.10 -4.11
N GLU A 68 -4.53 -9.15 -4.85
CA GLU A 68 -3.25 -8.55 -4.45
C GLU A 68 -3.35 -7.03 -4.42
N VAL A 69 -3.87 -6.41 -5.49
CA VAL A 69 -4.12 -4.97 -5.55
C VAL A 69 -4.97 -4.50 -4.37
N VAL A 70 -6.05 -5.23 -4.05
CA VAL A 70 -6.93 -4.87 -2.94
C VAL A 70 -6.23 -5.01 -1.58
N SER A 71 -5.35 -6.01 -1.44
CA SER A 71 -4.52 -6.15 -0.24
C SER A 71 -3.57 -4.95 -0.09
N ILE A 72 -2.88 -4.57 -1.17
CA ILE A 72 -1.96 -3.42 -1.20
C ILE A 72 -2.70 -2.13 -0.84
N VAL A 73 -3.92 -1.94 -1.35
CA VAL A 73 -4.76 -0.79 -1.02
C VAL A 73 -5.09 -0.74 0.47
N LYS A 74 -5.47 -1.87 1.07
CA LYS A 74 -5.75 -1.93 2.52
C LYS A 74 -4.52 -1.56 3.35
N ILE A 75 -3.33 -2.00 2.94
CA ILE A 75 -2.06 -1.65 3.57
C ILE A 75 -1.79 -0.14 3.42
N ALA A 76 -1.99 0.42 2.23
CA ALA A 76 -1.81 1.85 2.00
C ALA A 76 -2.75 2.69 2.88
N ILE A 77 -4.00 2.26 3.04
CA ILE A 77 -5.00 2.95 3.88
C ILE A 77 -4.59 2.92 5.35
N SER A 78 -4.10 1.79 5.87
CA SER A 78 -3.63 1.73 7.26
C SER A 78 -2.44 2.66 7.50
N CYS A 79 -1.54 2.79 6.53
CA CYS A 79 -0.41 3.72 6.55
C CYS A 79 -0.84 5.20 6.58
N LEU A 80 -1.98 5.53 5.96
CA LEU A 80 -2.54 6.89 5.87
C LEU A 80 -3.37 7.31 7.09
N THR A 81 -3.41 6.49 8.15
CA THR A 81 -4.14 6.83 9.38
C THR A 81 -3.62 8.15 9.97
N GLU A 82 -4.55 9.07 10.31
CA GLU A 82 -4.22 10.39 10.86
C GLU A 82 -3.33 10.29 12.11
N SER A 83 -3.69 9.43 13.04
CA SER A 83 -2.91 9.15 14.25
C SER A 83 -1.61 8.37 13.92
N PRO A 84 -0.41 8.95 14.13
CA PRO A 84 0.86 8.25 13.87
C PRO A 84 1.03 6.97 14.69
N ARG A 85 0.44 6.92 15.90
CA ARG A 85 0.47 5.74 16.78
C ARG A 85 -0.34 4.57 16.26
N SER A 86 -1.33 4.86 15.41
CA SER A 86 -2.24 3.88 14.84
C SER A 86 -1.79 3.38 13.46
N ARG A 87 -0.79 4.03 12.86
CA ARG A 87 -0.15 3.53 11.63
C ARG A 87 0.65 2.26 11.97
N PRO A 88 0.76 1.30 11.04
CA PRO A 88 1.68 0.18 11.20
C PRO A 88 3.14 0.65 11.26
N THR A 89 4.02 -0.24 11.65
CA THR A 89 5.47 -0.12 11.45
C THR A 89 5.83 -0.54 10.02
N MET A 90 6.96 -0.07 9.49
CA MET A 90 7.40 -0.52 8.16
C MET A 90 7.67 -2.04 8.10
N GLU A 91 8.05 -2.66 9.22
CA GLU A 91 8.19 -4.11 9.33
C GLU A 91 6.86 -4.83 9.11
N GLU A 92 5.78 -4.36 9.74
CA GLU A 92 4.43 -4.89 9.55
C GLU A 92 3.94 -4.70 8.12
N VAL A 93 4.20 -3.52 7.52
CA VAL A 93 3.86 -3.25 6.11
C VAL A 93 4.56 -4.24 5.18
N VAL A 94 5.87 -4.43 5.32
CA VAL A 94 6.64 -5.39 4.49
C VAL A 94 6.11 -6.81 4.69
N LYS A 95 5.83 -7.20 5.94
CA LYS A 95 5.29 -8.53 6.23
C LYS A 95 3.95 -8.75 5.54
N GLU A 96 3.03 -7.79 5.61
CA GLU A 96 1.72 -7.91 4.94
C GLU A 96 1.85 -7.96 3.41
N LEU A 97 2.76 -7.16 2.82
CA LEU A 97 3.04 -7.19 1.38
C LEU A 97 3.61 -8.54 0.93
N VAL A 98 4.52 -9.14 1.71
CA VAL A 98 5.12 -10.43 1.37
C VAL A 98 4.13 -11.58 1.58
N MET A 99 3.27 -11.49 2.60
CA MET A 99 2.26 -12.53 2.90
C MET A 99 1.05 -12.50 1.98
N SER A 100 0.83 -11.47 1.17
CA SER A 100 -0.29 -11.40 0.21
C SER A 100 -0.19 -12.37 -0.99
N ASN A 101 0.67 -13.39 -0.91
CA ASN A 101 0.85 -14.48 -1.89
C ASN A 101 1.24 -14.03 -3.30
N SER A 102 2.11 -13.03 -3.42
CA SER A 102 2.75 -12.69 -4.69
C SER A 102 3.87 -13.70 -5.00
N PRO A 103 3.85 -14.42 -6.13
CA PRO A 103 5.00 -15.25 -6.56
C PRO A 103 6.25 -14.40 -6.82
N PHE A 104 6.11 -13.07 -6.96
CA PHE A 104 7.22 -12.14 -7.15
C PHE A 104 8.04 -11.91 -5.88
N LEU A 105 7.39 -11.87 -4.70
CA LEU A 105 8.03 -11.60 -3.41
C LEU A 105 8.61 -12.85 -2.72
N GLN A 106 8.26 -14.06 -3.18
CA GLN A 106 8.94 -15.28 -2.72
C GLN A 106 10.42 -15.34 -3.16
N ARG A 107 10.83 -14.54 -4.14
CA ARG A 107 12.22 -14.49 -4.62
C ARG A 107 13.17 -13.67 -3.75
N THR A 108 12.66 -12.88 -2.78
CA THR A 108 13.51 -12.06 -1.90
C THR A 108 13.90 -12.76 -0.60
N HIS A 109 13.84 -14.09 -0.53
CA HIS A 109 14.73 -14.88 0.36
C HIS A 109 16.19 -14.73 -0.12
N VAL A 110 16.68 -13.49 -0.20
CA VAL A 110 18.11 -13.19 -0.24
C VAL A 110 18.58 -13.41 1.19
N GLU A 111 19.40 -14.44 1.36
CA GLU A 111 20.32 -14.67 2.48
C GLU A 111 20.38 -13.51 3.48
N GLN A 112 19.65 -13.63 4.59
CA GLN A 112 20.22 -13.23 5.87
C GLN A 112 21.37 -14.20 6.15
N LYS A 113 22.53 -13.95 5.53
CA LYS A 113 23.79 -14.45 6.07
C LYS A 113 24.11 -13.55 7.25
N ASP A 114 24.04 -14.15 8.43
CA ASP A 114 24.37 -13.54 9.72
C ASP A 114 25.66 -12.74 9.64
N CYS A 115 25.55 -11.41 9.68
CA CYS A 115 26.68 -10.52 9.91
C CYS A 115 26.93 -10.45 11.43
N THR A 116 27.13 -11.60 12.08
CA THR A 116 27.59 -11.67 13.47
C THR A 116 28.72 -12.68 13.58
N SER A 117 29.89 -12.32 13.05
CA SER A 117 31.17 -12.80 13.54
C SER A 117 32.26 -11.85 13.08
N SER A 118 32.45 -10.77 13.84
CA SER A 118 33.74 -10.11 13.93
C SER A 118 33.97 -9.75 15.40
N THR A 119 34.63 -10.66 16.10
CA THR A 119 35.45 -10.35 17.27
C THR A 119 36.89 -10.61 16.84
N TYR A 120 37.66 -9.53 16.71
CA TYR A 120 39.11 -9.57 16.90
C TYR A 120 39.40 -9.57 18.40
#